data_AF-A0A933W0N6-F1
#
_entry.id   AF-A0A933W0N6-F1
#
_cell.length_a   1.000
_cell.length_b   1.000
_cell.length_c   1.000
_cell.angle_alpha   90.00
_cell.angle_beta   90.00
_cell.angle_gamma   90.00
#
_symmetry.space_group_name_H-M   'P 1'
#
loop_
_entity.id
_entity.type
_entity.pdbx_description
1 polymer ?
#
loop_
_entity_poly.entity_id
_entity_poly.type
_entity_poly.pdbx_seq_one_letter_code
_entity_poly.pdbx_strand_id
1 'polypeptide(L)' 'MPPTHFSQSSKPASGRYLSFAEREEIAVLHAQGHGVRTIADRLGRAPSTISRELGRNAAGRSDPLDYRATTAQ' A
#
# COMPACT_ATOMS: atom_id res chain seq x y z
N MET A 1 15.98 13.27 -25.76
CA MET A 1 15.97 12.04 -24.92
C MET A 1 15.48 12.42 -23.54
N PRO A 2 14.43 11.78 -22.98
CA PRO A 2 14.00 12.03 -21.60
C PRO A 2 15.01 11.40 -20.61
N PRO A 3 15.20 12.00 -19.41
CA PRO A 3 16.25 11.61 -18.48
C PRO A 3 15.91 10.35 -17.69
N THR A 4 16.90 9.46 -17.64
CA THR A 4 17.49 8.81 -16.45
C THR A 4 16.64 8.66 -15.16
N HIS A 5 16.31 7.40 -14.89
CA HIS A 5 16.20 6.73 -13.58
C HIS A 5 15.15 7.30 -12.59
N PHE A 6 13.93 6.78 -12.65
CA PHE A 6 12.99 6.78 -11.52
C PHE A 6 13.45 5.80 -10.42
N SER A 7 14.58 6.07 -9.78
CA SER A 7 14.97 5.33 -8.58
C SER A 7 14.32 5.96 -7.36
N GLN A 8 13.06 5.60 -7.07
CA GLN A 8 12.47 5.90 -5.78
C GLN A 8 12.97 4.87 -4.74
N SER A 9 14.25 4.98 -4.38
CA SER A 9 14.80 4.21 -3.25
C SER A 9 14.34 4.87 -1.96
N SER A 10 13.13 4.52 -1.50
CA SER A 10 12.77 4.74 -0.12
C SER A 10 13.49 3.69 0.72
N LYS A 11 14.25 4.14 1.74
CA LYS A 11 14.95 3.27 2.71
C LYS A 11 13.99 2.17 3.17
N PRO A 12 14.45 0.91 3.36
CA PRO A 12 13.60 -0.10 3.93
C PRO A 12 13.17 0.42 5.30
N ALA A 13 11.89 0.77 5.42
CA ALA A 13 11.30 0.98 6.70
C ALA A 13 11.58 -0.32 7.45
N SER A 14 12.36 -0.24 8.53
CA SER A 14 12.65 -1.37 9.43
C SER A 14 11.38 -2.23 9.46
N GLY A 15 11.44 -3.54 9.16
CA GLY A 15 10.30 -4.37 8.71
C GLY A 15 8.99 -4.30 9.52
N ARG A 16 9.00 -3.57 10.63
CA ARG A 16 7.90 -2.97 11.37
C ARG A 16 6.92 -2.07 10.58
N TYR A 17 7.33 -1.29 9.58
CA TYR A 17 6.43 -0.36 8.87
C TYR A 17 6.34 -0.63 7.36
N LEU A 18 5.17 -0.38 6.78
CA LEU A 18 4.94 -0.40 5.33
C LEU A 18 5.44 0.92 4.72
N SER A 19 6.28 0.80 3.69
CA SER A 19 6.66 1.89 2.80
C SER A 19 5.45 2.40 2.02
N PHE A 20 5.58 3.59 1.42
CA PHE A 20 4.52 4.16 0.58
C PHE A 20 4.18 3.25 -0.61
N ALA A 21 5.20 2.71 -1.28
CA ALA A 21 5.02 1.78 -2.39
C ALA A 21 4.26 0.51 -1.98
N GLU A 22 4.61 -0.09 -0.83
CA GLU A 22 3.87 -1.26 -0.32
C GLU A 22 2.40 -0.93 -0.02
N ARG A 23 2.09 0.28 0.48
CA ARG A 23 0.71 0.70 0.74
C ARG A 23 -0.08 0.90 -0.55
N GLU A 24 0.53 1.49 -1.57
CA GLU A 24 -0.10 1.64 -2.88
C GLU A 24 -0.37 0.27 -3.51
N GLU A 25 0.59 -0.66 -3.44
CA GLU A 25 0.43 -2.00 -3.97
C GLU A 25 -0.69 -2.78 -3.24
N ILE A 26 -0.80 -2.63 -1.91
CA ILE A 26 -1.93 -3.18 -1.13
C ILE A 26 -3.27 -2.62 -1.63
N ALA A 27 -3.36 -1.31 -1.83
CA ALA A 27 -4.60 -0.65 -2.26
C ALA A 27 -5.03 -1.10 -3.66
N VAL A 28 -4.08 -1.16 -4.61
CA VAL A 28 -4.33 -1.62 -5.98
C VAL A 28 -4.80 -3.08 -5.99
N LEU A 29 -4.09 -3.97 -5.30
CA LEU A 29 -4.44 -5.39 -5.27
C LEU A 29 -5.79 -5.62 -4.59
N HIS A 30 -6.08 -4.89 -3.51
CA HIS A 30 -7.37 -4.97 -2.84
C HIS A 30 -8.51 -4.46 -3.73
N ALA A 31 -8.31 -3.35 -4.46
CA ALA A 31 -9.28 -2.83 -5.42
C ALA A 31 -9.54 -3.79 -6.59
N GLN A 32 -8.55 -4.60 -6.97
CA GLN A 32 -8.70 -5.70 -7.93
C GLN A 32 -9.45 -6.92 -7.37
N GLY A 33 -9.80 -6.91 -6.08
CA GLY A 33 -10.52 -8.01 -5.42
C GLY A 33 -9.61 -9.09 -4.83
N HIS A 34 -8.30 -8.87 -4.74
CA HIS A 34 -7.41 -9.83 -4.08
C HIS A 34 -7.64 -9.87 -2.57
N GLY A 35 -7.67 -11.08 -2.01
CA GLY A 35 -7.80 -11.28 -0.58
C GLY A 35 -6.51 -10.93 0.19
N VAL A 36 -6.68 -10.61 1.47
CA VAL A 36 -5.58 -10.21 2.39
C VAL A 36 -4.41 -11.20 2.38
N ARG A 37 -4.68 -12.51 2.34
CA ARG A 37 -3.63 -13.56 2.32
C ARG A 37 -2.84 -13.53 1.02
N THR A 38 -3.52 -13.44 -0.13
CA THR A 38 -2.86 -13.33 -1.43
C THR A 38 -1.97 -12.09 -1.54
N ILE A 39 -2.43 -10.96 -1.00
CA ILE A 39 -1.65 -9.72 -0.96
C ILE A 39 -0.42 -9.89 -0.04
N ALA A 40 -0.61 -10.48 1.13
CA ALA A 40 0.45 -10.76 2.09
C ALA A 40 1.55 -11.66 1.50
N ASP A 41 1.17 -12.72 0.79
CA ASP A 41 2.10 -13.64 0.14
C ASP A 41 2.91 -12.94 -0.96
N ARG A 42 2.26 -12.09 -1.77
CA ARG A 42 2.94 -11.32 -2.84
C ARG A 42 3.97 -10.33 -2.29
N LEU A 43 3.65 -9.70 -1.15
CA LEU A 43 4.52 -8.69 -0.53
C LEU A 43 5.50 -9.25 0.49
N GLY A 44 5.44 -10.55 0.80
CA GLY A 44 6.24 -11.16 1.87
C GLY A 44 5.95 -10.55 3.25
N ARG A 45 4.72 -10.12 3.50
CA ARG A 45 4.29 -9.47 4.74
C ARG A 45 3.30 -10.32 5.53
N ALA A 46 3.15 -10.03 6.82
CA ALA A 46 2.15 -10.71 7.63
C ALA A 46 0.73 -10.29 7.21
N PRO A 47 -0.25 -11.21 7.09
CA PRO A 47 -1.65 -10.88 6.78
C PRO A 47 -2.26 -9.87 7.76
N SER A 48 -1.85 -9.91 9.03
CA SER A 48 -2.28 -8.95 10.06
C SER A 48 -1.81 -7.52 9.77
N THR A 49 -0.65 -7.34 9.12
CA THR A 49 -0.15 -6.03 8.68
C THR A 49 -1.02 -5.46 7.58
N ILE A 50 -1.34 -6.28 6.57
CA ILE A 50 -2.20 -5.90 5.45
C ILE A 50 -3.61 -5.56 5.93
N SER A 51 -4.21 -6.40 6.79
CA SER A 51 -5.54 -6.16 7.36
C SER A 51 -5.60 -4.86 8.18
N ARG A 52 -4.57 -4.57 8.99
CA ARG A 52 -4.48 -3.31 9.75
C ARG A 52 -4.35 -2.09 8.84
N GLU A 53 -3.66 -2.20 7.71
CA GLU A 53 -3.56 -1.12 6.74
C GLU A 53 -4.90 -0.86 6.06
N LEU A 54 -5.58 -1.90 5.60
CA LEU A 54 -6.90 -1.79 4.98
C LEU A 54 -7.94 -1.27 5.97
N GLY A 55 -7.93 -1.73 7.22
CA GLY A 55 -8.82 -1.24 8.27
C GLY A 55 -8.60 0.23 8.64
N ARG A 56 -7.34 0.71 8.62
CA ARG A 56 -7.03 2.14 8.78
C ARG A 56 -7.58 2.99 7.64
N ASN A 57 -7.56 2.47 6.42
CA ASN A 57 -8.15 3.15 5.26
C ASN A 57 -9.69 3.13 5.30
N ALA A 58 -10.31 2.06 5.79
CA ALA A 58 -11.77 1.95 5.91
C ALA A 58 -12.37 2.93 6.94
N ALA A 59 -11.66 3.18 8.06
CA ALA A 59 -12.12 4.11 9.09
C ALA A 59 -12.15 5.59 8.64
N GLY A 60 -11.47 5.93 7.54
CA GLY A 60 -11.46 7.28 6.96
C GLY A 60 -12.19 7.42 5.62
N ARG A 61 -12.70 6.32 5.03
CA ARG A 61 -13.31 6.33 3.69
C ARG A 61 -14.47 5.32 3.62
N SER A 62 -15.63 5.76 4.08
CA SER A 62 -16.91 5.26 3.58
C SER A 62 -17.23 5.95 2.24
N ASP A 63 -16.39 5.75 1.22
CA ASP A 63 -16.73 6.12 -0.16
C ASP A 63 -16.01 5.18 -1.13
N PRO A 64 -16.73 4.40 -1.95
CA PRO A 64 -16.13 3.58 -2.97
C PRO A 64 -15.79 4.49 -4.16
N LEU A 65 -14.51 4.55 -4.51
CA LEU A 65 -13.95 4.82 -5.86
C LEU A 65 -13.07 6.05 -6.10
N ASP A 66 -12.76 6.92 -5.13
CA ASP A 66 -11.77 7.98 -5.39
C ASP A 66 -10.58 7.93 -4.44
N TYR A 67 -9.54 7.20 -4.84
CA TYR A 67 -8.20 7.39 -4.28
C TYR A 67 -7.69 8.78 -4.66
N ARG A 68 -8.00 9.79 -3.83
CA ARG A 68 -7.31 11.08 -3.83
C ARG A 68 -6.09 10.96 -2.91
N ALA A 69 -4.89 10.92 -3.47
CA ALA A 69 -3.66 11.02 -2.70
C ALA A 69 -3.59 12.42 -2.07
N THR A 70 -3.79 12.52 -0.75
CA THR A 70 -3.46 13.73 0.00
C THR A 70 -2.20 13.44 0.80
N THR A 71 -1.11 14.10 0.41
CA THR A 71 0.15 14.18 1.14
C THR A 71 -0.10 14.74 2.54
N ALA A 72 0.30 14.02 3.59
CA ALA A 72 0.41 14.59 4.94
C ALA A 72 1.87 14.99 5.19
N GLN A 73 2.05 16.22 5.70
CA GLN A 73 3.32 16.91 5.94
C GLN A 73 4.08 16.40 7.17
#